data_AF-A0A1N6J7N3-F1
#
_entry.id   AF-A0A1N6J7N3-F1
#
_cell.length_a   1.000
_cell.length_b   1.000
_cell.length_c   1.000
_cell.angle_alpha   90.00
_cell.angle_beta   90.00
_cell.angle_gamma   90.00
#
_symmetry.space_group_name_H-M   'P 1'
#
loop_
_entity.id
_entity.type
_entity.pdbx_description
1 polymer ?
#
loop_
_entity_poly.entity_id
_entity_poly.type
_entity_poly.pdbx_seq_one_letter_code
_entity_poly.pdbx_strand_id
1 'polypeptide(L)' 'MNDYKDIIDLPYPRDDWNFLMKHPRMSVANRAKIFSPFAALRGHSAKIAETAERHLEENSDEKMLENMDC' A
#
# COMPACT_ATOMS: atom_id res chain seq x y z
N MET A 1 -22.64 -0.02 -17.86
CA MET A 1 -21.58 0.70 -17.12
C MET A 1 -22.30 1.75 -16.32
N ASN A 2 -22.37 1.61 -14.99
CA ASN A 2 -23.04 2.63 -14.17
C ASN A 2 -22.09 3.80 -14.05
N ASP A 3 -22.49 4.93 -14.61
CA ASP A 3 -21.76 6.19 -14.51
C ASP A 3 -21.86 6.65 -13.06
N TYR A 4 -20.74 6.62 -12.33
CA TYR A 4 -20.58 7.13 -10.96
C TYR A 4 -20.78 8.65 -10.83
N LYS A 5 -21.54 9.26 -11.76
CA LYS A 5 -21.81 10.71 -11.85
C LYS A 5 -22.49 11.26 -10.60
N ASP A 6 -23.19 10.40 -9.86
CA ASP A 6 -23.84 10.73 -8.60
C ASP A 6 -22.86 10.86 -7.42
N ILE A 7 -21.66 10.27 -7.52
CA ILE A 7 -20.68 10.26 -6.41
C ILE A 7 -19.32 10.87 -6.75
N ILE A 8 -18.95 11.01 -8.03
CA ILE A 8 -17.59 11.40 -8.44
C ILE A 8 -17.22 12.84 -8.07
N ASP A 9 -18.21 13.74 -8.08
CA ASP A 9 -18.02 15.16 -7.76
C ASP A 9 -18.33 15.47 -6.28
N LEU A 10 -18.59 14.45 -5.46
CA LEU A 10 -18.87 14.67 -4.03
C LEU A 10 -17.61 15.13 -3.30
N PRO A 11 -17.73 16.11 -2.38
CA PRO A 11 -16.61 16.52 -1.55
C PRO A 11 -16.16 15.36 -0.66
N TYR A 12 -14.85 15.29 -0.41
CA TYR A 12 -14.32 14.32 0.55
C TYR A 12 -14.94 14.59 1.93
N PRO A 13 -15.43 13.58 2.67
CA PRO A 13 -16.26 13.74 3.87
C PRO A 13 -15.48 14.21 5.12
N ARG A 14 -14.42 15.00 4.95
CA ARG A 14 -13.63 15.58 6.06
C ARG A 14 -14.43 16.58 6.89
N ASP A 15 -15.39 17.25 6.26
CA ASP A 15 -16.17 18.33 6.89
C ASP A 15 -17.53 17.84 7.41
N ASP A 16 -17.89 16.58 7.14
CA ASP A 16 -19.07 15.94 7.73
C ASP A 16 -18.74 15.49 9.16
N TRP A 17 -19.29 16.20 10.15
CA TRP A 17 -19.12 15.89 11.57
C TRP A 17 -19.54 14.46 11.93
N ASN A 18 -20.59 13.92 11.30
CA ASN A 18 -21.05 12.56 11.54
C ASN A 18 -20.02 11.53 11.05
N PHE A 19 -19.38 11.80 9.91
CA PHE A 19 -18.32 10.95 9.38
C PHE A 19 -17.05 11.00 10.25
N LEU A 20 -16.61 12.20 10.66
CA LEU A 20 -15.39 12.39 11.43
C LEU A 20 -15.46 11.82 12.85
N MET A 21 -16.64 11.90 13.50
CA MET A 21 -16.87 11.27 14.81
C MET A 21 -16.83 9.74 14.74
N LYS A 22 -17.41 9.16 13.67
CA LYS A 22 -17.42 7.71 13.47
C LYS A 22 -16.04 7.17 13.05
N HIS A 23 -15.27 7.96 12.30
CA HIS A 23 -13.96 7.59 11.77
C HIS A 23 -12.91 8.67 12.10
N PRO A 24 -12.48 8.77 13.37
CA PRO A 24 -11.49 9.77 13.77
C PRO A 24 -10.16 9.53 13.07
N ARG A 25 -9.50 10.60 12.61
CA ARG A 25 -8.19 10.48 11.97
C ARG A 25 -7.15 10.01 12.99
N MET A 26 -6.41 8.98 12.62
CA MET A 26 -5.27 8.51 13.40
C MET A 26 -4.17 9.58 13.45
N SER A 27 -3.63 9.84 14.64
CA SER A 27 -2.52 10.79 14.82
C SER A 27 -1.27 10.37 14.05
N VAL A 28 -0.39 11.32 13.74
CA VAL A 28 0.89 11.05 13.06
C VAL A 28 1.73 10.04 13.85
N ALA A 29 1.83 10.21 15.18
CA ALA A 29 2.61 9.33 16.03
C ALA A 29 2.08 7.88 16.04
N ASN A 30 0.76 7.69 16.09
CA ASN A 30 0.16 6.36 16.01
C ASN A 30 0.35 5.72 14.64
N ARG A 31 0.29 6.50 13.55
CA ARG A 31 0.65 6.03 12.21
C ARG A 31 2.12 5.59 12.13
N ALA A 32 3.03 6.34 12.73
CA ALA A 32 4.46 6.00 12.75
C ALA A 32 4.75 4.67 13.46
N LYS A 33 3.99 4.33 14.52
CA LYS A 33 4.15 3.06 15.26
C LYS A 33 3.93 1.83 14.38
N ILE A 34 3.11 1.92 13.32
CA ILE A 34 2.91 0.82 12.36
C ILE A 34 4.24 0.40 11.73
N PHE A 35 5.15 1.35 11.55
CA PHE A 35 6.48 1.12 10.97
C PHE A 35 7.57 0.81 12.01
N SER A 36 7.22 0.82 13.31
CA SER A 36 8.18 0.52 14.39
C SER A 36 8.83 -0.86 14.28
N PRO A 37 8.13 -1.94 13.88
CA PRO A 37 8.76 -3.26 13.71
C PRO A 37 9.88 -3.27 12.67
N PHE A 38 9.87 -2.34 11.72
CA PHE A 38 10.85 -2.25 10.63
C PHE A 38 11.98 -1.25 10.90
N ALA A 39 12.03 -0.66 12.09
CA ALA A 39 13.05 0.33 12.43
C ALA A 39 14.48 -0.20 12.27
N ALA A 40 14.69 -1.50 12.50
CA ALA A 40 15.98 -2.19 12.34
C ALA A 40 16.46 -2.25 10.87
N LEU A 41 15.57 -2.09 9.90
CA LEU A 41 15.94 -2.10 8.47
C LEU A 41 16.61 -0.79 8.02
N ARG A 42 16.63 0.23 8.89
CA ARG A 42 17.27 1.51 8.59
C ARG A 42 18.79 1.31 8.42
N GLY A 43 19.34 1.81 7.31
CA GLY A 43 20.77 1.70 7.00
C GLY A 43 21.16 0.42 6.23
N HIS A 44 20.21 -0.47 5.94
CA HIS A 44 20.44 -1.69 5.15
C HIS A 44 19.84 -1.61 3.74
N SER A 45 19.79 -0.43 3.14
CA SER A 45 19.15 -0.19 1.83
C SER A 45 19.73 -1.06 0.71
N ALA A 46 21.05 -1.27 0.68
CA ALA A 46 21.69 -2.14 -0.31
C ALA A 46 21.19 -3.59 -0.26
N LYS A 47 21.04 -4.17 0.95
CA LYS A 47 20.53 -5.54 1.12
C LYS A 47 19.06 -5.67 0.78
N ILE A 48 18.28 -4.62 1.04
CA ILE A 48 16.86 -4.56 0.67
C ILE A 48 16.72 -4.52 -0.85
N ALA A 49 17.57 -3.75 -1.54
CA ALA A 49 17.58 -3.67 -3.00
C ALA A 49 17.97 -5.02 -3.64
N GLU A 50 19.05 -5.64 -3.17
CA GLU A 50 19.47 -6.98 -3.62
C GLU A 50 18.35 -8.02 -3.44
N THR A 51 17.64 -7.99 -2.30
CA THR A 51 16.51 -8.89 -2.04
C THR A 51 15.33 -8.60 -2.98
N ALA A 52 15.08 -7.34 -3.32
CA ALA A 52 14.03 -6.96 -4.26
C ALA A 52 14.36 -7.43 -5.68
N GLU A 53 15.62 -7.30 -6.11
CA GLU A 53 16.09 -7.78 -7.42
C GLU A 53 15.89 -9.30 -7.54
N ARG A 54 16.34 -10.08 -6.55
CA ARG A 54 16.14 -11.54 -6.54
C ARG A 54 14.67 -11.93 -6.62
N HIS A 55 13.79 -11.26 -5.90
CA HIS A 55 12.35 -11.56 -5.97
C HIS A 55 11.73 -11.23 -7.34
N LEU A 56 12.24 -10.20 -8.04
CA LEU A 56 11.78 -9.91 -9.41
C LEU A 56 12.22 -11.01 -10.38
N GLU A 57 13.45 -11.51 -10.22
CA GLU A 57 13.96 -12.65 -10.99
C GLU A 57 13.11 -13.91 -10.75
N GLU A 58 12.88 -14.28 -9.48
CA GLU A 58 12.04 -15.43 -9.10
C GLU A 58 10.62 -15.33 -9.68
N ASN A 59 9.96 -14.18 -9.55
CA ASN A 59 8.62 -13.96 -10.12
C ASN A 59 8.62 -13.98 -11.65
N SER A 60 9.72 -13.61 -12.30
CA SER A 60 9.83 -13.68 -13.76
C SER A 60 9.99 -15.12 -14.22
N ASP A 61 10.76 -15.93 -13.51
CA ASP A 61 10.94 -17.36 -13.82
C ASP A 61 9.63 -18.14 -13.61
N GLU A 62 8.88 -17.86 -12.55
CA GLU A 62 7.55 -18.45 -12.31
C GLU A 62 6.58 -18.11 -13.45
N LYS A 63 6.57 -16.86 -13.92
CA LYS A 63 5.73 -16.43 -15.05
C LYS A 63 6.18 -17.04 -16.38
N MET A 64 7.46 -17.33 -16.56
CA MET A 64 7.96 -17.97 -17.78
C MET A 64 7.58 -19.45 -17.83
N LEU A 65 7.55 -20.14 -16.69
CA LEU A 65 7.06 -21.50 -16.56
C LEU A 65 5.55 -21.60 -16.82
N GLU A 66 4.75 -20.68 -16.24
CA GLU A 66 3.30 -20.66 -16.42
C GLU A 66 2.87 -20.38 -17.88
N ASN A 67 3.67 -19.60 -18.63
CA ASN A 67 3.42 -19.33 -20.05
C ASN A 67 3.89 -20.45 -21.00
N MET A 68 4.63 -21.44 -20.51
CA MET A 68 5.12 -22.58 -21.30
C MET A 68 4.25 -23.84 -21.17
N ASP A 69 3.30 -23.82 -20.23
CA ASP A 69 2.29 -24.87 -20.01
C ASP A 69 0.98 -24.65 -20.80
N CYS A 70 0.99 -23.82 -21.86
CA CYS A 70 -0.14 -23.63 -22.78
C CYS A 70 0.12 -24.24 -24.18
#